data_AF-A0A3N5IY51-F1
#
_entry.id   AF-A0A3N5IY51-F1
#
_cell.length_a   1.000
_cell.length_b   1.000
_cell.length_c   1.000
_cell.angle_alpha   90.00
_cell.angle_beta   90.00
_cell.angle_gamma   90.00
#
_symmetry.space_group_name_H-M   'P 1'
#
loop_
_entity.id
_entity.type
_entity.pdbx_description
1 polymer ?
#
loop_
_entity_poly.entity_id
_entity_poly.type
_entity_poly.pdbx_seq_one_letter_code
_entity_poly.pdbx_strand_id
1 'polypeptide(L)'
;MTRLHIERHRTQHIGWLRAAVLGANDGIVSTASLIVGVAAAQAAKGDVLVAGVAGLVAGAMSMAAGEYVSVSSQADTENADMERERLELQNDYEFEKKELTAIYVERG
;
A
#
# COMPACT_ATOMS: atom_id res chain seq x y z
N MET A 1 -10.24 -37.75 -5.35
CA MET A 1 -10.55 -36.73 -4.32
C MET A 1 -9.43 -35.70 -4.34
N THR A 2 -9.67 -34.54 -4.96
CA THR A 2 -8.69 -33.45 -5.09
C THR A 2 -8.55 -32.79 -3.72
N ARG A 3 -7.37 -32.89 -3.10
CA ARG A 3 -7.08 -32.17 -1.84
C ARG A 3 -6.98 -30.68 -2.16
N LEU A 4 -7.92 -29.88 -1.65
CA LEU A 4 -7.79 -28.43 -1.61
C LEU A 4 -6.56 -28.09 -0.76
N HIS A 5 -5.45 -27.73 -1.41
CA HIS A 5 -4.32 -27.12 -0.73
C HIS A 5 -4.70 -25.67 -0.41
N ILE A 6 -4.94 -25.38 0.87
CA ILE A 6 -5.10 -23.99 1.33
C ILE A 6 -3.70 -23.42 1.48
N GLU A 7 -3.19 -22.78 0.42
CA GLU A 7 -1.98 -21.97 0.54
C GLU A 7 -2.32 -20.67 1.26
N ARG A 8 -1.82 -20.53 2.49
CA ARG A 8 -1.93 -19.28 3.24
C ARG A 8 -0.81 -18.35 2.78
N HIS A 9 -1.05 -17.61 1.70
CA HIS A 9 -0.10 -16.61 1.22
C HIS A 9 0.13 -15.53 2.28
N ARG A 10 1.28 -15.58 2.96
CA ARG A 10 1.68 -14.55 3.96
C ARG A 10 1.94 -13.19 3.32
N THR A 11 1.98 -13.10 2.00
CA THR A 11 2.31 -11.90 1.22
C THR A 11 1.39 -10.73 1.55
N GLN A 12 0.10 -10.97 1.84
CA GLN A 12 -0.81 -9.89 2.24
C GLN A 12 -0.47 -9.25 3.59
N HIS A 13 0.15 -10.00 4.50
CA HIS A 13 0.64 -9.45 5.78
C HIS A 13 1.96 -8.68 5.65
N ILE A 14 2.55 -8.60 4.46
CA ILE A 14 3.78 -7.81 4.25
C ILE A 14 3.41 -6.35 4.00
N GLY A 15 2.36 -6.08 3.21
CA GLY A 15 1.91 -4.73 2.86
C GLY A 15 1.51 -3.89 4.09
N TRP A 16 0.64 -4.42 4.94
CA TRP A 16 0.17 -3.72 6.14
C TRP A 16 1.30 -3.42 7.16
N LEU A 17 2.34 -4.24 7.18
CA LEU A 17 3.41 -4.23 8.18
C LEU A 17 4.44 -3.22 7.73
N ARG A 18 4.75 -3.20 6.43
CA ARG A 18 5.51 -2.14 5.79
C ARG A 18 4.86 -0.78 6.06
N ALA A 19 3.56 -0.64 5.79
CA ALA A 19 2.83 0.61 6.02
C ALA A 19 2.85 1.01 7.50
N ALA A 20 2.62 0.06 8.42
CA ALA A 20 2.64 0.33 9.86
C ALA A 20 4.03 0.73 10.38
N VAL A 21 5.09 0.04 9.98
CA VAL A 21 6.47 0.35 10.42
C VAL A 21 6.94 1.69 9.87
N LEU A 22 6.72 1.95 8.57
CA LEU A 22 7.08 3.25 7.98
C LEU A 22 6.27 4.38 8.61
N GLY A 23 4.96 4.20 8.79
CA GLY A 23 4.10 5.18 9.43
C GLY A 23 4.49 5.47 10.89
N ALA A 24 4.88 4.45 11.65
CA ALA A 24 5.37 4.63 13.01
C ALA A 24 6.70 5.40 13.05
N ASN A 25 7.64 5.04 12.18
CA ASN A 25 8.93 5.70 12.09
C ASN A 25 8.78 7.18 11.70
N ASP A 26 8.03 7.44 10.62
CA ASP A 26 7.80 8.80 10.14
C ASP A 26 6.99 9.61 11.15
N GLY A 27 5.98 9.01 11.78
CA GLY A 27 5.16 9.66 12.80
C GLY A 27 5.96 10.13 14.01
N ILE A 28 6.88 9.30 14.52
CA ILE A 28 7.76 9.67 15.64
C ILE A 28 8.69 10.81 15.24
N VAL A 29 9.42 10.66 14.13
CA VAL A 29 10.44 11.62 13.70
C VAL A 29 9.80 12.96 13.34
N SER A 30 8.72 12.95 12.56
CA SER A 30 8.03 14.17 12.13
C SER A 30 7.38 14.93 13.30
N THR A 31 6.67 14.24 14.19
CA THR A 31 6.01 14.88 15.33
C THR A 31 7.03 15.43 16.33
N ALA A 32 8.10 14.69 16.61
CA ALA A 32 9.18 15.17 17.49
C ALA A 32 9.88 16.40 16.89
N SER A 33 10.20 16.37 15.59
CA SER A 33 10.82 17.49 14.89
C SER A 33 9.93 18.73 14.87
N LEU A 34 8.62 18.55 14.67
CA LEU A 34 7.63 19.63 14.74
C LEU A 34 7.58 20.25 16.14
N ILE A 35 7.46 19.43 17.18
CA ILE A 35 7.41 19.90 18.58
C ILE A 35 8.70 20.65 18.94
N VAL A 36 9.86 20.11 18.58
CA VAL A 36 11.17 20.76 18.82
C VAL A 36 11.25 22.10 18.09
N GLY A 37 10.83 22.16 16.82
CA GLY A 37 10.83 23.39 16.03
C GLY A 37 9.92 24.48 16.61
N VAL A 38 8.70 24.12 16.99
CA VAL A 38 7.74 25.07 17.59
C VAL A 38 8.21 25.54 18.97
N ALA A 39 8.75 24.63 19.79
CA ALA A 39 9.31 24.99 21.10
C ALA A 39 10.54 25.91 20.98
N ALA A 40 11.41 25.66 19.98
CA ALA A 40 12.57 26.51 19.72
C ALA A 40 12.19 27.95 19.34
N ALA A 41 11.00 28.15 18.77
CA ALA A 41 10.45 29.46 18.44
C ALA A 41 9.86 30.22 19.65
N GLN A 42 10.19 29.82 20.89
CA GLN A 42 9.67 30.42 22.14
C GLN A 42 8.14 30.40 22.27
N ALA A 43 7.46 29.43 21.64
CA ALA A 43 6.02 29.26 21.79
C ALA A 43 5.61 28.89 23.23
N ALA A 44 4.41 29.27 23.64
CA ALA A 44 3.88 28.87 24.95
C ALA A 44 3.63 27.34 24.98
N LYS A 45 3.67 26.74 26.17
CA LYS A 45 3.49 25.28 26.32
C LYS A 45 2.17 24.77 25.72
N GLY A 46 1.10 25.57 25.83
CA GLY A 46 -0.20 25.24 25.24
C GLY A 46 -0.12 25.17 23.71
N ASP A 47 0.56 26.11 23.07
CA ASP A 47 0.71 26.17 21.62
C ASP A 47 1.53 24.98 21.09
N VAL A 48 2.59 24.60 21.81
CA VAL A 48 3.40 23.41 21.48
C VAL A 48 2.56 22.13 21.54
N LEU A 49 1.71 21.98 22.56
CA LEU A 49 0.82 20.82 22.70
C LEU A 49 -0.22 20.78 21.57
N VAL A 50 -0.84 21.92 21.27
CA VAL A 50 -1.82 22.02 20.18
C VAL A 50 -1.16 21.67 18.84
N ALA A 51 0.02 22.23 18.56
CA ALA A 51 0.76 21.94 17.32
C ALA A 51 1.17 20.46 17.22
N GLY A 52 1.67 19.87 18.31
CA GLY A 52 2.06 18.46 18.35
C GLY A 52 0.88 17.51 18.12
N VAL A 53 -0.25 17.73 18.80
CA VAL A 53 -1.45 16.89 18.64
C VAL A 53 -2.06 17.07 17.25
N ALA A 54 -2.17 18.32 16.77
CA ALA A 54 -2.68 18.59 15.42
C ALA A 54 -1.80 17.95 14.34
N GLY A 55 -0.48 18.08 14.46
CA GLY A 55 0.49 17.47 13.54
C GLY A 55 0.42 15.95 13.54
N LEU A 56 0.32 15.32 14.71
CA LEU A 56 0.17 13.86 14.83
C LEU A 56 -1.11 13.37 14.17
N VAL A 57 -2.25 14.01 14.44
CA VAL A 57 -3.54 13.62 13.88
C VAL A 57 -3.56 13.84 12.37
N ALA A 58 -3.10 15.00 11.90
CA ALA A 58 -3.02 15.30 10.47
C ALA A 58 -2.09 14.33 9.72
N GLY A 59 -0.92 14.04 10.30
CA GLY A 59 0.04 13.10 9.75
C GLY A 59 -0.53 11.68 9.66
N ALA A 60 -1.12 11.18 10.75
CA ALA A 60 -1.72 9.85 10.79
C ALA A 60 -2.87 9.70 9.78
N MET A 61 -3.77 10.70 9.68
CA MET A 61 -4.85 10.68 8.71
C MET A 61 -4.33 10.73 7.27
N SER A 62 -3.33 11.56 6.99
CA SER A 62 -2.73 11.67 5.66
C SER A 62 -2.07 10.36 5.23
N MET A 63 -1.30 9.71 6.10
CA MET A 63 -0.67 8.43 5.81
C MET A 63 -1.70 7.32 5.60
N ALA A 64 -2.73 7.25 6.45
CA ALA A 64 -3.80 6.27 6.33
C ALA A 64 -4.60 6.43 5.02
N ALA A 65 -4.96 7.67 4.68
CA ALA A 65 -5.65 7.96 3.43
C ALA A 65 -4.77 7.64 2.21
N GLY A 66 -3.49 8.00 2.25
CA GLY A 66 -2.54 7.72 1.17
C GLY A 66 -2.37 6.21 0.91
N GLU A 67 -2.20 5.41 1.97
CA GLU A 67 -2.07 3.95 1.82
C GLU A 67 -3.39 3.33 1.34
N TYR A 68 -4.54 3.78 1.84
CA TYR A 68 -5.85 3.30 1.36
C TYR A 68 -6.02 3.54 -0.14
N VAL A 69 -5.77 4.77 -0.61
CA VAL A 69 -5.88 5.11 -2.02
C VAL A 69 -4.89 4.31 -2.85
N SER A 70 -3.66 4.13 -2.37
CA SER A 70 -2.64 3.34 -3.08
C SER A 70 -3.07 1.88 -3.26
N VAL A 71 -3.54 1.24 -2.19
CA VAL A 71 -4.01 -0.15 -2.24
C VAL A 71 -5.27 -0.28 -3.09
N SER A 72 -6.21 0.65 -3.00
CA SER A 72 -7.41 0.61 -3.85
C SER A 72 -7.07 0.77 -5.33
N SER A 73 -6.16 1.69 -5.68
CA SER A 73 -5.74 1.87 -7.08
C SER A 73 -5.01 0.65 -7.63
N GLN A 74 -4.21 -0.05 -6.80
CA GLN A 74 -3.60 -1.33 -7.21
C GLN A 74 -4.67 -2.38 -7.49
N ALA A 75 -5.64 -2.55 -6.59
CA ALA A 75 -6.73 -3.50 -6.77
C ALA A 75 -7.57 -3.18 -8.01
N ASP A 76 -7.87 -1.90 -8.27
CA ASP A 76 -8.60 -1.48 -9.47
C ASP A 76 -7.81 -1.80 -10.75
N THR A 77 -6.49 -1.60 -10.74
CA THR A 77 -5.62 -1.94 -11.88
C THR A 77 -5.60 -3.45 -12.13
N GLU A 78 -5.42 -4.26 -11.07
CA GLU A 78 -5.46 -5.72 -11.17
C GLU A 78 -6.80 -6.22 -11.71
N ASN A 79 -7.92 -5.64 -11.26
CA ASN A 79 -9.24 -6.00 -11.75
C ASN A 79 -9.43 -5.64 -13.23
N ALA A 80 -8.92 -4.48 -13.66
CA ALA A 80 -8.97 -4.08 -15.07
C ALA A 80 -8.15 -5.01 -15.95
N ASP A 81 -6.95 -5.40 -15.52
CA ASP A 81 -6.11 -6.36 -16.25
C ASP A 81 -6.76 -7.75 -16.31
N MET A 82 -7.35 -8.23 -15.20
CA MET A 82 -8.09 -9.49 -15.22
C MET A 82 -9.26 -9.49 -16.20
N GLU A 83 -10.00 -8.38 -16.31
CA GLU A 83 -11.10 -8.28 -17.27
C GLU A 83 -10.60 -8.24 -18.71
N ARG A 84 -9.47 -7.56 -18.97
CA ARG A 84 -8.82 -7.57 -20.29
C ARG A 84 -8.40 -8.97 -20.70
N GLU A 85 -7.67 -9.68 -19.85
CA GLU A 85 -7.23 -11.06 -20.09
C GLU A 85 -8.44 -11.98 -20.34
N ARG A 86 -9.52 -11.78 -19.58
CA ARG A 86 -10.76 -12.55 -19.74
C ARG A 86 -11.42 -12.33 -21.10
N LEU A 87 -11.38 -11.11 -21.63
CA LEU A 87 -11.87 -10.78 -22.96
C LEU A 87 -10.94 -11.33 -24.06
N GLU A 88 -9.63 -11.22 -23.86
CA GLU A 88 -8.61 -11.75 -24.78
C GLU A 88 -8.76 -13.28 -24.91
N LEU A 89 -8.89 -14.01 -23.78
CA LEU A 89 -9.16 -15.45 -23.75
C LEU A 89 -10.46 -15.86 -24.44
N GLN A 90 -11.50 -15.03 -24.40
CA GLN A 90 -12.78 -15.31 -25.05
C GLN A 90 -12.73 -15.05 -26.56
N ASN A 91 -11.99 -14.03 -26.99
CA ASN A 91 -11.99 -13.56 -28.37
C ASN A 91 -10.91 -14.22 -29.23
N ASP A 92 -9.75 -14.58 -28.67
CA ASP A 92 -8.66 -15.22 -29.41
C ASP A 92 -7.85 -16.23 -28.56
N TYR A 93 -8.49 -17.35 -28.22
CA TYR A 93 -7.88 -18.42 -27.42
C TYR A 93 -6.56 -18.96 -28.00
N GLU A 94 -6.44 -19.07 -29.33
CA GLU A 94 -5.24 -19.63 -29.96
C GLU A 94 -4.05 -18.67 -29.89
N PHE A 95 -4.29 -17.35 -29.92
CA PHE A 95 -3.26 -16.37 -29.67
C PHE A 95 -2.79 -16.40 -28.20
N GLU A 96 -3.72 -16.35 -27.24
CA GLU A 96 -3.39 -16.39 -25.81
C GLU A 96 -2.62 -17.65 -25.41
N LYS A 97 -2.98 -18.80 -25.99
CA LYS A 97 -2.24 -20.05 -25.78
C LYS A 97 -0.81 -19.97 -26.29
N LYS A 98 -0.57 -19.30 -27.43
CA LYS A 98 0.79 -19.10 -27.96
C LYS A 98 1.59 -18.15 -27.08
N GLU A 99 0.98 -17.06 -26.61
CA GLU A 99 1.59 -16.14 -25.66
C GLU A 99 2.00 -16.86 -24.37
N LEU A 100 1.07 -17.60 -23.76
CA LEU A 100 1.36 -18.40 -22.56
C LEU A 100 2.48 -19.41 -22.81
N THR A 101 2.47 -20.09 -23.96
CA THR A 101 3.54 -21.03 -24.33
C THR A 101 4.89 -20.31 -24.44
N ALA A 102 4.94 -19.14 -25.06
CA ALA A 102 6.16 -18.34 -25.17
C ALA A 102 6.69 -17.92 -23.79
N ILE A 103 5.81 -17.50 -22.87
CA ILE A 103 6.18 -17.15 -21.49
C ILE A 103 6.81 -18.35 -20.77
N TYR A 104 6.26 -19.56 -20.90
CA TYR A 104 6.85 -20.75 -20.28
C TYR A 104 8.18 -21.15 -20.91
N VAL A 105 8.31 -21.04 -22.24
CA VAL A 105 9.58 -21.31 -22.95
C VAL A 105 10.67 -20.32 -22.51
N GLU A 106 10.34 -19.05 -22.30
CA GLU A 106 11.28 -18.05 -21.81
C GLU A 106 11.75 -18.35 -20.37
N ARG A 107 10.86 -18.90 -19.53
CA ARG A 107 11.18 -19.24 -18.14
C ARG A 107 12.03 -20.51 -17.98
N GLY A 108 12.15 -21.33 -19.03
CA GLY A 108 12.94 -22.58 -19.05
C GLY A 108 12.15 -23.80 -18.62
#